data_AF-A0A8S3CKS4-F1
#
_entry.id   AF-A0A8S3CKS4-F1
#
_cell.length_a   1.000
_cell.length_b   1.000
_cell.length_c   1.000
_cell.angle_alpha   90.00
_cell.angle_beta   90.00
_cell.angle_gamma   90.00
#
_symmetry.space_group_name_H-M   'P 1'
#
loop_
_entity.id
_entity.type
_entity.pdbx_description
1 polymer ?
#
loop_
_entity_poly.entity_id
_entity_poly.type
_entity_poly.pdbx_seq_one_letter_code
_entity_poly.pdbx_strand_id
1 'polypeptide(L)'
;MGLRSSRVCCFEALKSIPVVFILSIVAWSYYAYVVQMCILTIDNVPKKVIYLFIYHPLLFLFLWSYYQTMFKPLAGPPSEFYVGEAEGERIATAQTLDERRMTLLRFCRRANLPVLTRHFDGSIRYCFLCRCIKPDRAHHCSLCGKCVLRYDHHCPWTNSCVSYANYKFFVLFLGWALLFCTYVAATSLEYFIVFWQGIANARGVCSILHDY
;
A
#
# COMPACT_ATOMS: atom_id res chain seq x y z
N MET A 1 4.80 -32.77 6.09
CA MET A 1 4.90 -31.39 6.65
C MET A 1 5.85 -30.44 5.90
N GLY A 2 6.88 -30.91 5.18
CA GLY A 2 7.86 -30.03 4.51
C GLY A 2 7.40 -29.22 3.28
N LEU A 3 6.42 -29.72 2.49
CA LEU A 3 5.98 -29.05 1.26
C LEU A 3 5.09 -27.80 1.48
N ARG A 4 4.49 -27.66 2.67
CA ARG A 4 3.64 -26.51 3.02
C ARG A 4 4.48 -25.33 3.51
N SER A 5 5.63 -25.59 4.12
CA SER A 5 6.55 -24.57 4.64
C SER A 5 7.34 -23.87 3.52
N SER A 6 7.83 -24.62 2.54
CA SER A 6 8.56 -24.06 1.38
C SER A 6 7.69 -23.20 0.46
N ARG A 7 6.42 -23.58 0.25
CA ARG A 7 5.47 -22.76 -0.52
C ARG A 7 5.09 -21.46 0.19
N VAL A 8 4.97 -21.48 1.52
CA VAL A 8 4.68 -20.27 2.31
C VAL A 8 5.86 -19.31 2.29
N CYS A 9 7.09 -19.81 2.43
CA CYS A 9 8.29 -18.96 2.37
C CYS A 9 8.48 -18.31 0.99
N CYS A 10 8.30 -19.07 -0.10
CA CYS A 10 8.37 -18.54 -1.46
C CYS A 10 7.27 -17.50 -1.72
N PHE A 11 6.05 -17.75 -1.25
CA PHE A 11 4.93 -16.82 -1.42
C PHE A 11 5.11 -15.51 -0.63
N GLU A 12 5.65 -15.57 0.59
CA GLU A 12 5.99 -14.37 1.37
C GLU A 12 7.14 -13.56 0.76
N ALA A 13 8.14 -14.23 0.17
CA ALA A 13 9.19 -13.55 -0.59
C ALA A 13 8.64 -12.83 -1.82
N LEU A 14 7.74 -13.48 -2.58
CA LEU A 14 7.11 -12.89 -3.76
C LEU A 14 6.26 -11.66 -3.42
N LYS A 15 5.56 -11.67 -2.27
CA LYS A 15 4.78 -10.51 -1.80
C LYS A 15 5.62 -9.27 -1.50
N SER A 16 6.90 -9.46 -1.20
CA SER A 16 7.82 -8.35 -0.87
C SER A 16 8.44 -7.71 -2.11
N ILE A 17 8.32 -8.33 -3.29
CA ILE A 17 8.91 -7.83 -4.55
C ILE A 17 8.50 -6.39 -4.86
N PRO A 18 7.22 -6.00 -4.82
CA PRO A 18 6.82 -4.62 -5.16
C PRO A 18 7.43 -3.59 -4.21
N VAL A 19 7.58 -3.93 -2.92
CA VAL A 19 8.19 -3.06 -1.91
C VAL A 19 9.68 -2.89 -2.21
N VAL A 20 10.40 -3.99 -2.43
CA VAL A 20 11.84 -3.96 -2.77
C VAL A 20 12.07 -3.16 -4.05
N PHE A 21 11.20 -3.31 -5.04
CA PHE A 21 11.25 -2.56 -6.29
C PHE A 21 11.11 -1.04 -6.05
N ILE A 22 10.11 -0.61 -5.28
CA ILE A 22 9.93 0.82 -4.94
C ILE A 22 11.14 1.36 -4.17
N LEU A 23 11.63 0.63 -3.16
CA LEU A 23 12.79 1.06 -2.39
C LEU A 23 14.05 1.16 -3.25
N SER A 24 14.22 0.27 -4.23
CA SER A 24 15.33 0.30 -5.18
C SER A 24 15.25 1.54 -6.09
N ILE A 25 14.05 1.88 -6.59
CA ILE A 25 13.83 3.11 -7.37
C ILE A 25 14.13 4.35 -6.53
N VAL A 26 13.71 4.39 -5.27
CA VAL A 26 13.94 5.53 -4.39
C VAL A 26 15.43 5.67 -4.06
N ALA A 27 16.14 4.56 -3.81
CA ALA A 27 17.58 4.59 -3.58
C ALA A 27 18.35 5.07 -4.82
N TRP A 28 17.98 4.57 -6.00
CA TRP A 28 18.58 5.02 -7.25
C TRP A 28 18.25 6.50 -7.54
N SER A 29 17.01 6.94 -7.32
CA SER A 29 16.63 8.34 -7.55
C SER A 29 17.29 9.29 -6.56
N TYR A 30 17.55 8.85 -5.33
CA TYR A 30 18.39 9.57 -4.37
C TYR A 30 19.80 9.78 -4.91
N TYR A 31 20.45 8.72 -5.37
CA TYR A 31 21.77 8.81 -5.99
C TYR A 31 21.77 9.75 -7.20
N ALA A 32 20.82 9.58 -8.12
CA ALA A 32 20.72 10.40 -9.32
C ALA A 32 20.49 11.88 -8.99
N TYR A 33 19.58 12.19 -8.07
CA TYR A 33 19.27 13.58 -7.73
C TYR A 33 20.37 14.23 -6.89
N VAL A 34 20.82 13.58 -5.82
CA VAL A 34 21.79 14.17 -4.88
C VAL A 34 23.20 14.17 -5.46
N VAL A 35 23.67 13.04 -6.00
CA VAL A 35 25.05 12.91 -6.47
C VAL A 35 25.18 13.45 -7.89
N GLN A 36 24.46 12.87 -8.85
CA GLN A 36 24.65 13.21 -10.26
C GLN A 36 24.18 14.62 -10.57
N MET A 37 22.97 15.00 -10.14
CA MET A 37 22.45 16.34 -10.41
C MET A 37 23.05 17.36 -9.44
N CYS A 38 22.72 17.30 -8.14
CA CYS A 38 23.09 18.37 -7.22
C CYS A 38 24.60 18.51 -6.99
N ILE A 39 25.36 17.43 -6.79
CA ILE A 39 26.79 17.53 -6.49
C ILE A 39 27.62 17.75 -7.76
N LEU A 40 27.42 16.92 -8.79
CA LEU A 40 28.28 16.88 -9.97
C LEU A 40 27.86 17.82 -11.12
N THR A 41 26.57 18.13 -11.26
CA THR A 41 26.06 18.95 -12.39
C THR A 41 25.83 20.40 -12.01
N ILE A 42 25.39 20.69 -10.77
CA ILE A 42 25.11 22.05 -10.33
C ILE A 42 26.35 22.71 -9.75
N ASP A 43 26.90 23.71 -10.45
CA ASP A 43 28.03 24.51 -9.96
C ASP A 43 27.61 25.57 -8.93
N ASN A 44 26.39 26.09 -9.04
CA ASN A 44 25.90 27.16 -8.17
C ASN A 44 25.65 26.66 -6.73
N VAL A 45 26.52 27.07 -5.79
CA VAL A 45 26.50 26.62 -4.39
C VAL A 45 25.18 26.98 -3.67
N PRO A 46 24.70 28.24 -3.67
CA PRO A 46 23.41 28.56 -3.07
C PRO A 46 22.24 27.72 -3.60
N LYS A 47 22.17 27.50 -4.91
CA LYS A 47 21.11 26.71 -5.56
C LYS A 47 21.13 25.25 -5.07
N LYS A 48 22.30 24.61 -5.02
CA LYS A 48 22.41 23.22 -4.51
C LYS A 48 22.02 23.12 -3.04
N VAL A 49 22.39 24.10 -2.20
CA VAL A 49 22.01 24.08 -0.78
C VAL A 49 20.50 24.16 -0.64
N ILE A 50 19.84 25.08 -1.35
CA ILE A 50 18.37 25.20 -1.33
C ILE A 50 17.71 23.91 -1.80
N TYR A 51 18.22 23.32 -2.90
CA TYR A 51 17.63 22.10 -3.45
C TYR A 51 17.72 20.94 -2.46
N LEU A 52 18.90 20.72 -1.88
CA LEU A 52 19.11 19.66 -0.90
C LEU A 52 18.33 19.90 0.40
N PHE A 53 18.21 21.15 0.84
CA PHE A 53 17.50 21.50 2.07
C PHE A 53 15.98 21.24 1.98
N ILE A 54 15.38 21.39 0.80
CA ILE A 54 13.95 21.07 0.58
C ILE A 54 13.77 19.59 0.25
N TYR A 55 14.67 19.01 -0.53
CA TYR A 55 14.61 17.62 -0.97
C TYR A 55 14.57 16.62 0.21
N HIS A 56 15.45 16.77 1.19
CA HIS A 56 15.57 15.80 2.28
C HIS A 56 14.33 15.74 3.20
N PRO A 57 13.73 16.86 3.64
CA PRO A 57 12.46 16.84 4.36
C PRO A 57 11.32 16.20 3.56
N LEU A 58 11.20 16.49 2.26
CA LEU A 58 10.17 15.87 1.41
C LEU A 58 10.38 14.35 1.29
N LEU A 59 11.62 13.92 1.05
CA LEU A 59 11.97 12.49 1.01
C LEU A 59 11.69 11.81 2.36
N PHE A 60 12.03 12.47 3.47
CA PHE A 60 11.75 11.96 4.81
C PHE A 60 10.24 11.78 5.03
N LEU A 61 9.42 12.78 4.72
CA LEU A 61 7.97 12.70 4.89
C LEU A 61 7.35 11.62 4.01
N PHE A 62 7.83 11.49 2.78
CA PHE A 62 7.44 10.42 1.86
C PHE A 62 7.79 9.03 2.44
N LEU A 63 9.04 8.80 2.83
CA LEU A 63 9.48 7.51 3.38
C LEU A 63 8.85 7.18 4.73
N TRP A 64 8.68 8.19 5.59
CA TRP A 64 8.03 8.02 6.89
C TRP A 64 6.56 7.63 6.74
N SER A 65 5.81 8.31 5.87
CA SER A 65 4.41 7.97 5.63
C SER A 65 4.24 6.62 4.92
N TYR A 66 5.17 6.27 4.01
CA TYR A 66 5.24 4.93 3.42
C TYR A 66 5.47 3.85 4.48
N TYR A 67 6.46 4.03 5.36
CA TYR A 67 6.75 3.13 6.49
C TYR A 67 5.53 2.95 7.40
N GLN A 68 4.88 4.04 7.82
CA GLN A 68 3.68 3.98 8.65
C GLN A 68 2.55 3.21 7.94
N THR A 69 2.40 3.35 6.63
CA THR A 69 1.38 2.62 5.88
C THR A 69 1.63 1.12 5.87
N MET A 70 2.87 0.69 5.71
CA MET A 70 3.28 -0.72 5.67
C MET A 70 3.14 -1.41 7.02
N PHE A 71 3.76 -0.84 8.05
CA PHE A 71 4.00 -1.53 9.31
C PHE A 71 2.94 -1.28 10.37
N LYS A 72 1.95 -0.42 10.11
CA LYS A 72 0.85 -0.23 11.05
C LYS A 72 0.03 -1.53 11.16
N PRO A 73 -0.15 -2.08 12.37
CA PRO A 73 -0.92 -3.31 12.55
C PRO A 73 -2.36 -3.15 12.05
N LEU A 74 -2.83 -4.13 11.28
CA LEU A 74 -4.21 -4.17 10.82
C LEU A 74 -5.16 -4.47 11.98
N ALA A 75 -6.17 -3.63 12.14
CA ALA A 75 -7.24 -3.84 13.12
C ALA A 75 -8.23 -4.89 12.58
N GLY A 76 -8.39 -5.99 13.34
CA GLY A 76 -9.43 -6.99 13.10
C GLY A 76 -10.73 -6.68 13.85
N PRO A 77 -11.80 -7.45 13.62
CA PRO A 77 -13.02 -7.35 14.42
C PRO A 77 -12.74 -7.45 15.92
N PRO A 78 -13.48 -6.71 16.77
CA PRO A 78 -13.47 -6.91 18.21
C PRO A 78 -13.88 -8.35 18.62
N SER A 79 -13.48 -8.79 19.81
CA SER A 79 -13.69 -10.16 20.30
C SER A 79 -15.16 -10.60 20.31
N GLU A 80 -16.08 -9.69 20.61
CA GLU A 80 -17.51 -9.92 20.69
C GLU A 80 -18.14 -10.30 19.33
N PHE A 81 -17.45 -10.00 18.22
CA PHE A 81 -17.89 -10.40 16.88
C PHE A 81 -17.52 -11.85 16.55
N TYR A 82 -16.64 -12.49 17.31
CA TYR A 82 -16.25 -13.87 17.06
C TYR A 82 -17.27 -14.84 17.62
N VAL A 83 -17.59 -15.84 16.80
CA VAL A 83 -18.53 -16.90 17.13
C VAL A 83 -17.74 -18.07 17.71
N GLY A 84 -18.18 -18.58 18.86
CA GLY A 84 -17.58 -19.76 19.48
C GLY A 84 -17.70 -21.00 18.59
N GLU A 85 -16.83 -21.98 18.80
CA GLU A 85 -16.69 -23.16 17.94
C GLU A 85 -18.01 -23.92 17.71
N ALA A 86 -18.69 -24.31 18.79
CA ALA A 86 -19.95 -25.05 18.71
C ALA A 86 -21.08 -24.29 18.00
N GLU A 87 -21.05 -22.96 17.98
CA GLU A 87 -22.05 -22.15 17.25
C GLU A 87 -21.61 -21.90 15.81
N GLY A 88 -20.30 -21.76 15.58
CA GLY A 88 -19.71 -21.73 14.24
C GLY A 88 -19.99 -23.02 13.45
N GLU A 89 -19.88 -24.18 14.10
CA GLU A 89 -20.23 -25.48 13.50
C GLU A 89 -21.71 -25.53 13.14
N ARG A 90 -22.62 -25.14 14.05
CA ARG A 90 -24.06 -25.07 13.76
C ARG A 90 -24.38 -24.16 12.57
N ILE A 91 -23.70 -23.03 12.44
CA ILE A 91 -23.85 -22.13 11.28
C ILE A 91 -23.35 -22.80 9.99
N ALA A 92 -22.25 -23.56 10.07
CA ALA A 92 -21.65 -24.24 8.93
C ALA A 92 -22.48 -25.43 8.45
N THR A 93 -23.10 -26.19 9.36
CA THR A 93 -23.89 -27.40 9.06
C THR A 93 -25.38 -27.12 8.81
N ALA A 94 -25.83 -25.87 8.92
CA ALA A 94 -27.23 -25.49 8.66
C ALA A 94 -27.68 -25.97 7.28
N GLN A 95 -28.80 -26.69 7.23
CA GLN A 95 -29.29 -27.34 6.00
C GLN A 95 -30.03 -26.37 5.09
N THR A 96 -30.60 -25.30 5.67
CA THR A 96 -31.33 -24.28 4.92
C THR A 96 -30.71 -22.89 5.11
N LEU A 97 -30.91 -22.02 4.12
CA LEU A 97 -30.48 -20.62 4.22
C LEU A 97 -31.20 -19.87 5.34
N ASP A 98 -32.47 -20.17 5.59
CA ASP A 98 -33.27 -19.51 6.61
C ASP A 98 -32.86 -19.92 8.03
N GLU A 99 -32.54 -21.21 8.24
CA GLU A 99 -31.95 -21.69 9.50
C GLU A 99 -30.65 -20.96 9.82
N ARG A 100 -29.77 -20.81 8.81
CA ARG A 100 -28.51 -20.07 8.96
C ARG A 100 -28.77 -18.60 9.28
N ARG A 101 -29.66 -17.94 8.55
CA ARG A 101 -30.03 -16.53 8.77
C ARG A 101 -30.56 -16.31 10.18
N MET A 102 -31.47 -17.16 10.65
CA MET A 102 -32.02 -17.07 12.00
C MET A 102 -30.97 -17.30 13.08
N THR A 103 -30.03 -18.21 12.87
CA THR A 103 -28.92 -18.45 13.81
C THR A 103 -28.00 -17.25 13.92
N LEU A 104 -27.59 -16.67 12.79
CA LEU A 104 -26.77 -15.45 12.78
C LEU A 104 -27.50 -14.26 13.43
N LEU A 105 -28.80 -14.09 13.16
CA LEU A 105 -29.59 -13.01 13.76
C LEU A 105 -29.75 -13.19 15.28
N ARG A 106 -29.97 -14.42 15.75
CA ARG A 106 -30.02 -14.73 17.19
C ARG A 106 -28.69 -14.41 17.87
N PHE A 107 -27.57 -14.79 17.26
CA PHE A 107 -26.25 -14.45 17.77
C PHE A 107 -26.06 -12.93 17.89
N CYS A 108 -26.31 -12.17 16.81
CA CYS A 108 -26.17 -10.72 16.82
C CYS A 108 -27.05 -10.04 17.88
N ARG A 109 -28.29 -10.51 18.07
CA ARG A 109 -29.20 -9.97 19.09
C ARG A 109 -28.73 -10.29 20.50
N ARG A 110 -28.29 -11.54 20.75
CA ARG A 110 -27.80 -11.99 22.06
C ARG A 110 -26.51 -11.27 22.47
N ALA A 111 -25.59 -11.08 21.52
CA ALA A 111 -24.34 -10.36 21.73
C ALA A 111 -24.49 -8.83 21.61
N ASN A 112 -25.71 -8.33 21.38
CA ASN A 112 -26.01 -6.90 21.21
C ASN A 112 -25.07 -6.18 20.22
N LEU A 113 -24.79 -6.82 19.07
CA LEU A 113 -23.81 -6.30 18.12
C LEU A 113 -24.37 -5.12 17.30
N PRO A 114 -23.62 -4.02 17.17
CA PRO A 114 -24.05 -2.85 16.39
C PRO A 114 -23.83 -3.06 14.89
N VAL A 115 -24.56 -4.00 14.28
CA VAL A 115 -24.47 -4.31 12.84
C VAL A 115 -25.69 -3.79 12.11
N LEU A 116 -25.51 -2.74 11.31
CA LEU A 116 -26.57 -2.12 10.52
C LEU A 116 -26.60 -2.66 9.08
N THR A 117 -25.45 -3.01 8.52
CA THR A 117 -25.36 -3.45 7.12
C THR A 117 -25.68 -4.94 6.96
N ARG A 118 -26.25 -5.30 5.81
CA ARG A 118 -26.62 -6.66 5.42
C ARG A 118 -26.11 -6.97 4.02
N HIS A 119 -26.15 -8.23 3.62
CA HIS A 119 -26.08 -8.60 2.21
C HIS A 119 -27.34 -8.12 1.47
N PHE A 120 -27.29 -8.16 0.13
CA PHE A 120 -28.43 -7.75 -0.71
C PHE A 120 -29.70 -8.58 -0.43
N ASP A 121 -29.53 -9.85 -0.05
CA ASP A 121 -30.61 -10.76 0.33
C ASP A 121 -31.10 -10.56 1.78
N GLY A 122 -30.66 -9.49 2.45
CA GLY A 122 -31.00 -9.18 3.85
C GLY A 122 -30.25 -10.00 4.90
N SER A 123 -29.38 -10.94 4.51
CA SER A 123 -28.66 -11.79 5.46
C SER A 123 -27.54 -11.05 6.21
N ILE A 124 -27.25 -11.54 7.42
CA ILE A 124 -26.12 -11.05 8.23
C ILE A 124 -24.81 -11.41 7.54
N ARG A 125 -23.89 -10.44 7.47
CA ARG A 125 -22.57 -10.63 6.90
C ARG A 125 -21.70 -11.46 7.84
N TYR A 126 -21.41 -12.71 7.45
CA TYR A 126 -20.57 -13.63 8.22
C TYR A 126 -19.28 -13.97 7.47
N CYS A 127 -18.20 -14.23 8.20
CA CYS A 127 -16.96 -14.79 7.66
C CYS A 127 -16.77 -16.21 8.19
N PHE A 128 -16.90 -17.20 7.33
CA PHE A 128 -16.67 -18.61 7.69
C PHE A 128 -15.21 -18.90 8.03
N LEU A 129 -14.26 -18.25 7.33
CA LEU A 129 -12.82 -18.46 7.55
C LEU A 129 -12.36 -17.93 8.92
N CYS A 130 -12.82 -16.74 9.31
CA CYS A 130 -12.48 -16.13 10.60
C CYS A 130 -13.42 -16.53 11.73
N ARG A 131 -14.54 -17.21 11.43
CA ARG A 131 -15.65 -17.47 12.35
C ARG A 131 -16.13 -16.23 13.10
N CYS A 132 -16.41 -15.15 12.38
CA CYS A 132 -16.89 -13.90 12.97
C CYS A 132 -18.02 -13.26 12.17
N ILE A 133 -18.94 -12.59 12.86
CA ILE A 133 -19.83 -11.61 12.24
C ILE A 133 -18.93 -10.48 11.71
N LYS A 134 -19.13 -10.05 10.47
CA LYS A 134 -18.36 -8.94 9.90
C LYS A 134 -18.95 -7.63 10.44
N PRO A 135 -18.18 -6.81 11.19
CA PRO A 135 -18.59 -5.45 11.49
C PRO A 135 -18.89 -4.66 10.23
N ASP A 136 -19.66 -3.58 10.36
CA ASP A 136 -19.95 -2.71 9.23
C ASP A 136 -18.65 -2.22 8.58
N ARG A 137 -18.61 -2.27 7.25
CA ARG A 137 -17.43 -1.94 6.41
C ARG A 137 -16.21 -2.87 6.60
N ALA A 138 -16.32 -3.98 7.34
CA ALA A 138 -15.25 -4.96 7.46
C ALA A 138 -15.32 -6.02 6.35
N HIS A 139 -14.17 -6.38 5.78
CA HIS A 139 -14.07 -7.40 4.75
C HIS A 139 -12.93 -8.38 5.06
N HIS A 140 -13.05 -9.61 4.56
CA HIS A 140 -11.99 -10.62 4.68
C HIS A 140 -10.99 -10.40 3.54
N CYS A 141 -9.72 -10.21 3.87
CA CYS A 141 -8.65 -10.19 2.88
C CYS A 141 -7.99 -11.57 2.85
N SER A 142 -8.09 -12.26 1.71
CA SER A 142 -7.47 -13.58 1.51
C SER A 142 -5.95 -13.53 1.57
N LEU A 143 -5.34 -12.43 1.11
CA LEU A 143 -3.88 -12.24 1.13
C LEU A 143 -3.32 -12.07 2.54
N CYS A 144 -4.07 -11.39 3.42
CA CYS A 144 -3.72 -11.25 4.84
C CYS A 144 -4.29 -12.38 5.72
N GLY A 145 -5.17 -13.21 5.19
CA GLY A 145 -5.80 -14.34 5.90
C GLY A 145 -6.72 -13.95 7.06
N LYS A 146 -7.24 -12.71 7.10
CA LYS A 146 -8.05 -12.21 8.21
C LYS A 146 -9.10 -11.18 7.79
N CYS A 147 -10.09 -10.98 8.66
CA CYS A 147 -11.02 -9.86 8.54
C CYS A 147 -10.34 -8.56 8.98
N VAL A 148 -10.55 -7.51 8.19
CA VAL A 148 -9.93 -6.19 8.38
C VAL A 148 -11.05 -5.14 8.52
N LEU A 149 -10.95 -4.31 9.55
CA LEU A 149 -11.91 -3.23 9.82
C LEU A 149 -11.77 -2.09 8.81
N ARG A 150 -12.92 -1.57 8.34
CA ARG A 150 -13.00 -0.53 7.31
C ARG A 150 -12.02 -0.82 6.16
N TYR A 151 -12.09 -2.04 5.66
CA TYR A 151 -11.23 -2.51 4.58
C TYR A 151 -11.48 -1.65 3.34
N ASP A 152 -10.41 -1.12 2.76
CA ASP A 152 -10.45 -0.41 1.48
C ASP A 152 -9.95 -1.35 0.38
N HIS A 153 -8.67 -1.70 0.40
CA HIS A 153 -8.06 -2.66 -0.51
C HIS A 153 -6.80 -3.30 0.10
N HIS A 154 -6.31 -4.38 -0.50
CA HIS A 154 -4.97 -4.86 -0.27
C HIS A 154 -4.03 -4.23 -1.29
N CYS A 155 -2.99 -3.52 -0.82
CA CYS A 155 -2.06 -2.82 -1.69
C CYS A 155 -0.76 -3.62 -1.81
N PRO A 156 -0.44 -4.16 -3.01
CA PRO A 156 0.81 -4.89 -3.22
C PRO A 156 2.06 -4.02 -2.96
N TRP A 157 1.95 -2.71 -3.26
CA TRP A 157 3.05 -1.74 -3.12
C TRP A 157 3.44 -1.45 -1.67
N THR A 158 2.57 -1.75 -0.70
CA THR A 158 2.87 -1.61 0.73
C THR A 158 2.88 -2.97 1.43
N ASN A 159 2.67 -4.06 0.69
CA ASN A 159 2.50 -5.42 1.20
C ASN A 159 1.55 -5.48 2.41
N SER A 160 0.49 -4.67 2.41
CA SER A 160 -0.42 -4.51 3.54
C SER A 160 -1.81 -4.07 3.08
N CYS A 161 -2.82 -4.34 3.91
CA CYS A 161 -4.16 -3.80 3.66
C CYS A 161 -4.22 -2.32 4.01
N VAL A 162 -4.83 -1.53 3.13
CA VAL A 162 -5.30 -0.18 3.46
C VAL A 162 -6.65 -0.31 4.15
N SER A 163 -6.71 0.19 5.37
CA SER A 163 -7.80 -0.08 6.32
C SER A 163 -7.96 1.04 7.34
N TYR A 164 -8.91 0.91 8.26
CA TYR A 164 -9.12 1.86 9.35
C TYR A 164 -7.82 2.35 10.02
N ALA A 165 -6.92 1.42 10.32
CA ALA A 165 -5.73 1.69 11.12
C ALA A 165 -4.68 2.54 10.40
N ASN A 166 -4.59 2.45 9.07
CA ASN A 166 -3.53 3.06 8.27
C ASN A 166 -4.02 3.94 7.11
N TYR A 167 -5.33 4.12 6.94
CA TYR A 167 -5.90 4.92 5.85
C TYR A 167 -5.33 6.34 5.81
N LYS A 168 -5.21 7.01 6.97
CA LYS A 168 -4.59 8.35 7.07
C LYS A 168 -3.15 8.35 6.54
N PHE A 169 -2.35 7.36 6.92
CA PHE A 169 -0.96 7.26 6.48
C PHE A 169 -0.86 6.96 4.98
N PHE A 170 -1.76 6.13 4.44
CA PHE A 170 -1.82 5.87 3.00
C PHE A 170 -2.11 7.14 2.20
N VAL A 171 -3.07 7.97 2.64
CA VAL A 171 -3.36 9.27 1.99
C VAL A 171 -2.18 10.23 2.09
N LEU A 172 -1.53 10.32 3.26
CA LEU A 172 -0.32 11.12 3.43
C LEU A 172 0.82 10.63 2.52
N PHE A 173 1.01 9.32 2.41
CA PHE A 173 1.99 8.70 1.52
C PHE A 173 1.77 9.13 0.06
N LEU A 174 0.53 9.06 -0.45
CA LEU A 174 0.23 9.50 -1.81
C LEU A 174 0.46 11.01 -1.99
N GLY A 175 0.07 11.83 -1.01
CA GLY A 175 0.29 13.28 -1.04
C GLY A 175 1.77 13.67 -1.05
N TRP A 176 2.57 13.09 -0.15
CA TRP A 176 4.01 13.35 -0.10
C TRP A 176 4.75 12.77 -1.30
N ALA A 177 4.32 11.62 -1.84
CA ALA A 177 4.86 11.06 -3.07
C ALA A 177 4.65 12.01 -4.25
N LEU A 178 3.43 12.57 -4.40
CA LEU A 178 3.12 13.54 -5.44
C LEU A 178 3.99 14.79 -5.30
N LEU A 179 4.04 15.40 -4.12
CA LEU A 179 4.86 16.60 -3.87
C LEU A 179 6.35 16.35 -4.12
N PHE A 180 6.87 15.20 -3.68
CA PHE A 180 8.26 14.82 -3.91
C PHE A 180 8.56 14.65 -5.41
N CYS A 181 7.73 13.90 -6.14
CA CYS A 181 7.89 13.71 -7.58
C CYS A 181 7.78 15.02 -8.36
N THR A 182 6.82 15.87 -8.04
CA THR A 182 6.67 17.20 -8.65
C THR A 182 7.88 18.08 -8.38
N TYR A 183 8.39 18.08 -7.15
CA TYR A 183 9.58 18.83 -6.78
C TYR A 183 10.82 18.37 -7.58
N VAL A 184 11.06 17.06 -7.64
CA VAL A 184 12.16 16.48 -8.42
C VAL A 184 12.02 16.81 -9.90
N ALA A 185 10.83 16.66 -10.47
CA ALA A 185 10.57 16.95 -11.88
C ALA A 185 10.81 18.44 -12.21
N ALA A 186 10.26 19.34 -11.40
CA ALA A 186 10.39 20.79 -11.62
C ALA A 186 11.85 21.26 -11.52
N THR A 187 12.59 20.77 -10.53
CA THR A 187 14.00 21.15 -10.33
C THR A 187 14.95 20.50 -11.34
N SER A 188 14.60 19.34 -11.88
CA SER A 188 15.39 18.64 -12.91
C SER A 188 15.14 19.16 -14.32
N LEU A 189 14.02 19.87 -14.56
CA LEU A 189 13.58 20.25 -15.90
C LEU A 189 14.61 21.10 -16.67
N GLU A 190 15.23 22.08 -16.00
CA GLU A 190 16.27 22.92 -16.60
C GLU A 190 17.45 22.09 -17.10
N TYR A 191 17.96 21.18 -16.28
CA TYR A 191 19.10 20.31 -16.62
C TYR A 191 18.72 19.27 -17.67
N PHE A 192 17.48 18.80 -17.64
CA PHE A 192 16.95 17.92 -18.68
C PHE A 192 16.95 18.63 -20.04
N ILE A 193 16.50 19.88 -20.11
CA ILE A 193 16.51 20.68 -21.34
C ILE A 193 17.95 20.89 -21.84
N VAL A 194 18.86 21.29 -20.96
CA VAL A 194 20.29 21.52 -21.30
C VAL A 194 20.94 20.23 -21.83
N PHE A 195 20.70 19.09 -21.18
CA PHE A 195 21.22 17.79 -21.60
C PHE A 195 20.77 17.43 -23.03
N TRP A 196 19.48 17.57 -23.33
CA TRP A 196 18.95 17.25 -24.66
C TRP A 196 19.42 18.22 -25.74
N GLN A 197 19.57 19.51 -25.42
CA GLN A 197 20.16 20.48 -26.34
C GLN A 197 21.62 20.14 -26.67
N GLY A 198 22.41 19.75 -25.66
CA GLY A 198 23.79 19.30 -25.86
C GLY A 198 23.89 18.09 -26.79
N ILE A 199 23.01 17.09 -26.60
CA ILE A 199 22.95 15.92 -27.49
C ILE A 199 22.55 16.30 -28.92
N ALA A 200 21.54 17.16 -29.07
CA ALA A 200 21.09 17.61 -30.39
C ALA A 200 22.22 18.32 -31.16
N ASN A 201 22.95 19.20 -30.48
CA ASN A 201 24.09 19.91 -31.05
C ASN A 201 25.23 18.94 -31.42
N ALA A 202 25.56 17.98 -30.55
CA ALA A 202 26.59 16.97 -30.83
C ALA A 202 26.25 16.08 -32.04
N ARG A 203 24.97 15.70 -32.19
CA ARG A 203 24.51 14.94 -33.37
C ARG A 203 24.57 15.76 -34.65
N GLY A 204 24.19 17.04 -34.60
CA GLY A 204 24.30 17.96 -35.75
C GLY A 204 25.74 18.16 -36.22
N VAL A 205 26.70 18.25 -35.29
CA VAL A 205 28.14 18.29 -35.62
C VAL A 205 28.61 16.98 -36.25
N CYS A 206 28.17 15.83 -35.73
CA CYS A 206 28.56 14.53 -36.27
C CYS A 206 28.00 14.28 -37.69
N SER A 207 26.77 14.73 -37.98
CA SER A 207 26.21 14.65 -39.34
C SER A 207 26.99 15.52 -40.34
N ILE A 208 27.40 16.73 -39.95
CA ILE A 208 28.20 17.61 -40.82
C ILE A 208 29.56 16.98 -41.13
N LEU A 209 30.17 16.27 -40.18
CA LEU A 209 31.47 15.62 -40.38
C LEU A 209 31.41 14.33 -41.21
N HIS A 210 30.22 13.78 -41.46
CA HIS A 210 30.04 12.55 -42.25
C HIS A 210 29.65 12.82 -43.72
N ASP A 211 29.32 14.08 -44.04
CA ASP A 211 28.93 14.57 -45.37
C ASP A 211 30.08 15.27 -46.13
N TYR A 212 31.31 15.21 -45.60
CA TYR A 212 32.58 15.60 -46.26
C TYR A 212 33.52 14.40 -46.36
#